data_AF-A0A7R9UYI0-F1
#
_entry.id   AF-A0A7R9UYI0-F1
#
_cell.length_a   1.000
_cell.length_b   1.000
_cell.length_c   1.000
_cell.angle_alpha   90.00
_cell.angle_beta   90.00
_cell.angle_gamma   90.00
#
_symmetry.space_group_name_H-M   'P 1'
#
loop_
_entity.id
_entity.type
_entity.pdbx_description
1 polymer ?
#
loop_
_entity_poly.entity_id
_entity_poly.type
_entity_poly.pdbx_seq_one_letter_code
_entity_poly.pdbx_strand_id
1 'polypeptide(L)'
;TRHPAHPVQEQMPFRRRAQPTGEPIGEASVEAIVAEMAASAAEAIAVQFNETVSDVAKSFSGAPLAPMSADRGASKISLTLDTSTVVAIGVGLILLASLVVNIVAVTCLFISSRRTASSSPSSPTVQYLIAPPAAPMGEAVSPGVPASHKDAAETIRRYATTATRRRPNSELSTPTTEEAVEMHAARHAEVKAKSARDILSDLKAGNARFWTGQSTRPDFGLIERRALINGQAPKAMVLGCSDSRVPIEIVFDQGLGDVFVVRNAGNLCGEKCAGTIDYAIHHLGIKLIVVLGHQGCGAVKAAQLPTKAIMGESPKLKDMLLDMKRTLAHCSDTLERIEDPSARDRVAVIANAQAQVAKILEDPGVQKKVDGGEVLVVPAFYEITSGIVDFIERPAPAKA
;
A
#
# COMPACT_ATOMS: atom_id res chain seq x y z
N THR A 1 -8.19 -35.33 67.66
CA THR A 1 -8.17 -34.84 69.06
C THR A 1 -8.15 -33.31 69.05
N ARG A 2 -9.25 -32.71 69.51
CA ARG A 2 -9.47 -31.37 70.10
C ARG A 2 -8.84 -30.08 69.48
N HIS A 3 -9.77 -29.25 68.99
CA HIS A 3 -9.88 -27.77 68.86
C HIS A 3 -9.21 -26.90 69.96
N PRO A 4 -8.92 -25.59 69.73
CA PRO A 4 -9.88 -24.44 69.70
C PRO A 4 -9.49 -23.33 68.67
N ALA A 5 -10.09 -22.15 68.51
CA ALA A 5 -11.44 -21.57 68.55
C ALA A 5 -11.34 -20.21 67.79
N HIS A 6 -12.43 -19.71 67.22
CA HIS A 6 -12.54 -18.47 66.42
C HIS A 6 -12.28 -17.17 67.23
N PRO A 7 -12.19 -15.99 66.56
CA PRO A 7 -13.40 -15.17 66.48
C PRO A 7 -13.69 -14.60 65.08
N VAL A 8 -14.99 -14.43 64.88
CA VAL A 8 -15.71 -13.83 63.76
C VAL A 8 -15.61 -12.31 63.85
N GLN A 9 -15.52 -11.61 62.72
CA GLN A 9 -15.91 -10.21 62.61
C GLN A 9 -17.00 -10.06 61.56
N GLU A 10 -18.08 -9.41 61.98
CA GLU A 10 -19.37 -9.26 61.33
C GLU A 10 -19.32 -8.50 60.00
N GLN A 11 -20.09 -8.94 59.02
CA GLN A 11 -20.64 -8.05 57.99
C GLN A 11 -22.17 -8.06 58.08
N MET A 12 -22.74 -6.91 58.45
CA MET A 12 -24.16 -6.57 58.34
C MET A 12 -24.58 -6.41 56.86
N PRO A 13 -25.89 -6.55 56.56
CA PRO A 13 -26.40 -6.73 55.21
C PRO A 13 -26.59 -5.39 54.49
N PHE A 14 -25.98 -5.22 53.31
CA PHE A 14 -26.30 -4.08 52.44
C PHE A 14 -27.23 -4.50 51.30
N ARG A 15 -28.37 -3.79 51.26
CA ARG A 15 -29.50 -3.84 50.34
C ARG A 15 -29.17 -4.27 48.90
N ARG A 16 -30.04 -5.12 48.33
CA ARG A 16 -30.22 -5.25 46.87
C ARG A 16 -30.40 -3.85 46.27
N ARG A 17 -29.49 -3.43 45.40
CA ARG A 17 -29.69 -2.31 44.48
C ARG A 17 -29.98 -2.90 43.10
N ALA A 18 -31.12 -2.52 42.54
CA ALA A 18 -31.60 -2.95 41.24
C ALA A 18 -30.55 -2.67 40.13
N GLN A 19 -30.52 -3.56 39.13
CA GLN A 19 -29.82 -3.35 37.88
C GLN A 19 -30.24 -2.01 37.24
N PRO A 20 -29.31 -1.18 36.73
CA PRO A 20 -29.69 -0.12 35.82
C PRO A 20 -30.03 -0.75 34.48
N THR A 21 -31.29 -0.62 34.09
CA THR A 21 -31.77 -0.83 32.72
C THR A 21 -30.96 0.05 31.78
N GLY A 22 -30.38 -0.54 30.73
CA GLY A 22 -29.69 0.22 29.69
C GLY A 22 -30.68 1.10 28.94
N GLU A 23 -30.52 2.42 29.06
CA GLU A 23 -31.11 3.37 28.14
C GLU A 23 -30.14 3.62 26.97
N PRO A 24 -30.64 3.77 25.73
CA PRO A 24 -29.82 4.13 24.60
C PRO A 24 -29.33 5.57 24.74
N ILE A 25 -28.05 5.79 24.44
CA ILE A 25 -27.47 7.13 24.42
C ILE A 25 -28.13 7.90 23.26
N GLY A 26 -28.93 8.92 23.58
CA GLY A 26 -29.69 9.69 22.59
C GLY A 26 -28.82 10.57 21.69
N GLU A 27 -29.30 10.89 20.49
CA GLU A 27 -28.61 11.66 19.43
C GLU A 27 -27.91 12.94 19.91
N ALA A 28 -28.40 13.57 20.98
CA ALA A 28 -27.78 14.74 21.62
C ALA A 28 -26.37 14.49 22.16
N SER A 29 -26.00 13.26 22.51
CA SER A 29 -24.64 12.94 22.99
C SER A 29 -23.61 12.88 21.87
N VAL A 30 -24.02 12.51 20.65
CA VAL A 30 -23.12 12.39 19.50
C VAL A 30 -22.80 13.78 18.94
N GLU A 31 -23.80 14.68 18.88
CA GLU A 31 -23.58 16.07 18.51
C GLU A 31 -22.65 16.79 19.49
N ALA A 32 -22.78 16.53 20.80
CA ALA A 32 -21.89 17.09 21.82
C ALA A 32 -20.43 16.62 21.64
N ILE A 33 -20.21 15.33 21.36
CA ILE A 33 -18.87 14.78 21.13
C ILE A 33 -18.24 15.36 19.86
N VAL A 34 -19.01 15.50 18.79
CA VAL A 34 -18.52 16.08 17.53
C VAL A 34 -18.19 17.57 17.68
N ALA A 35 -18.98 18.32 18.45
CA ALA A 35 -18.70 19.72 18.77
C ALA A 35 -17.41 19.88 19.58
N GLU A 36 -17.15 18.98 20.55
CA GLU A 36 -15.94 18.98 21.37
C GLU A 36 -14.70 18.63 20.54
N MET A 37 -14.80 17.67 19.61
CA MET A 37 -13.73 17.34 18.66
C MET A 37 -13.42 18.51 17.70
N ALA A 38 -14.46 19.21 17.23
CA ALA A 38 -14.29 20.37 16.34
C ALA A 38 -13.64 21.55 17.08
N ALA A 39 -14.00 21.79 18.34
CA ALA A 39 -13.38 22.82 19.17
C ALA A 39 -11.89 22.52 19.44
N SER A 40 -11.56 21.27 19.76
CA SER A 40 -10.17 20.85 19.98
C SER A 40 -9.31 20.96 18.72
N ALA A 41 -9.87 20.64 17.54
CA ALA A 41 -9.18 20.82 16.27
C ALA A 41 -8.94 22.30 15.93
N ALA A 42 -9.91 23.18 16.21
CA ALA A 42 -9.76 24.62 16.01
C ALA A 42 -8.67 25.22 16.91
N GLU A 43 -8.60 24.78 18.17
CA GLU A 43 -7.58 25.21 19.12
C GLU A 43 -6.17 24.76 18.71
N ALA A 44 -6.02 23.49 18.27
CA ALA A 44 -4.75 22.98 17.76
C ALA A 44 -4.27 23.74 16.50
N ILE A 45 -5.18 24.09 15.59
CA ILE A 45 -4.86 24.88 14.40
C ILE A 45 -4.46 26.32 14.78
N ALA A 46 -5.12 26.92 15.77
CA ALA A 46 -4.77 28.25 16.27
C ALA A 46 -3.38 28.28 16.91
N VAL A 47 -3.02 27.26 17.68
CA VAL A 47 -1.68 27.11 18.27
C VAL A 47 -0.61 26.96 17.17
N GLN A 48 -0.83 26.06 16.20
CA GLN A 48 0.10 25.84 15.09
C GLN A 48 0.30 27.11 14.24
N PHE A 49 -0.78 27.86 14.00
CA PHE A 49 -0.72 29.13 13.28
C PHE A 49 0.07 30.18 14.06
N ASN A 50 -0.15 30.29 15.38
CA ASN A 50 0.54 31.26 16.22
C ASN A 50 2.04 30.96 16.38
N GLU A 51 2.42 29.68 16.50
CA GLU A 51 3.83 29.25 16.50
C GLU A 51 4.51 29.57 15.16
N THR A 52 3.83 29.29 14.04
CA THR A 52 4.36 29.58 12.69
C THR A 52 4.53 31.09 12.46
N VAL A 53 3.56 31.90 12.89
CA VAL A 53 3.65 33.37 12.80
C VAL A 53 4.75 33.90 13.73
N SER A 54 4.93 33.33 14.92
CA SER A 54 6.00 33.72 15.85
C SER A 54 7.39 33.42 15.27
N ASP A 55 7.57 32.25 14.65
CA ASP A 55 8.86 31.86 14.08
C ASP A 55 9.19 32.64 12.80
N VAL A 56 8.17 32.96 12.00
CA VAL A 56 8.31 33.89 10.88
C VAL A 56 8.67 35.29 11.41
N ALA A 57 8.01 35.80 12.45
CA ALA A 57 8.31 37.12 13.03
C ALA A 57 9.73 37.22 13.63
N LYS A 58 10.20 36.17 14.32
CA LYS A 58 11.59 36.09 14.84
C LYS A 58 12.64 36.10 13.72
N SER A 59 12.28 35.58 12.54
CA SER A 59 13.16 35.58 11.36
C SER A 59 13.36 36.98 10.77
N PHE A 60 12.51 37.96 11.13
CA PHE A 60 12.60 39.35 10.69
C PHE A 60 13.23 40.30 11.71
N SER A 61 13.38 39.93 12.99
CA SER A 61 13.88 40.83 14.05
C SER A 61 15.42 40.98 14.11
N GLY A 62 16.16 40.47 13.12
CA GLY A 62 17.63 40.40 13.14
C GLY A 62 18.40 41.38 12.25
N ALA A 63 17.75 42.28 11.50
CA ALA A 63 18.43 43.16 10.56
C ALA A 63 18.40 44.64 11.01
N PRO A 64 19.55 45.33 11.17
CA PRO A 64 19.57 46.77 11.39
C PRO A 64 19.26 47.50 10.07
N LEU A 65 18.23 48.36 10.09
CA LEU A 65 17.89 49.24 8.98
C LEU A 65 18.89 50.41 8.90
N ALA A 66 19.62 50.52 7.79
CA ALA A 66 20.35 51.73 7.42
C ALA A 66 19.37 52.80 6.87
N PRO A 67 19.56 54.10 7.14
CA PRO A 67 18.68 55.13 6.62
C PRO A 67 19.06 55.48 5.17
N MET A 68 18.12 55.38 4.23
CA MET A 68 18.27 56.01 2.92
C MET A 68 17.25 57.14 2.74
N SER A 69 17.82 58.28 2.31
CA SER A 69 17.18 59.55 1.99
C SER A 69 16.22 59.43 0.82
N ALA A 70 15.08 60.11 0.93
CA ALA A 70 14.11 60.27 -0.13
C ALA A 70 14.61 61.27 -1.18
N ASP A 71 14.62 60.86 -2.46
CA ASP A 71 14.58 61.78 -3.59
C ASP A 71 13.31 61.53 -4.41
N ARG A 72 12.64 62.61 -4.78
CA ARG A 72 11.33 62.61 -5.46
C ARG A 72 11.55 62.85 -6.95
N GLY A 73 11.17 61.89 -7.79
CA GLY A 73 11.12 62.12 -9.23
C GLY A 73 10.53 60.96 -10.02
N ALA A 74 9.24 61.08 -10.34
CA ALA A 74 8.48 60.47 -11.44
C ALA A 74 8.63 58.96 -11.79
N SER A 75 7.47 58.38 -12.12
CA SER A 75 7.21 57.22 -13.01
C SER A 75 7.13 55.80 -12.41
N LYS A 76 6.02 55.12 -12.77
CA LYS A 76 5.65 53.69 -12.60
C LYS A 76 5.79 53.11 -11.19
N ILE A 77 4.65 52.83 -10.55
CA ILE A 77 4.60 51.95 -9.37
C ILE A 77 4.89 50.52 -9.84
N SER A 78 6.17 50.17 -9.89
CA SER A 78 6.63 48.79 -9.91
C SER A 78 6.62 48.31 -8.47
N LEU A 79 5.58 47.56 -8.07
CA LEU A 79 5.59 46.81 -6.82
C LEU A 79 6.58 45.65 -6.96
N THR A 80 7.85 45.91 -6.69
CA THR A 80 8.85 44.87 -6.44
C THR A 80 8.54 44.27 -5.07
N LEU A 81 7.65 43.27 -5.04
CA LEU A 81 7.53 42.40 -3.88
C LEU A 81 8.84 41.62 -3.76
N ASP A 82 9.50 41.68 -2.61
CA ASP A 82 10.67 40.85 -2.38
C ASP A 82 10.26 39.37 -2.41
N THR A 83 11.22 38.51 -2.75
CA THR A 83 11.01 37.07 -2.88
C THR A 83 10.38 36.47 -1.61
N SER A 84 10.71 37.04 -0.45
CA SER A 84 10.21 36.63 0.86
C SER A 84 8.71 36.87 1.03
N THR A 85 8.21 38.02 0.57
CA THR A 85 6.79 38.37 0.61
C THR A 85 5.97 37.51 -0.35
N VAL A 86 6.52 37.20 -1.52
CA VAL A 86 5.89 36.28 -2.48
C VAL A 86 5.79 34.86 -1.90
N VAL A 87 6.83 34.38 -1.22
CA VAL A 87 6.83 33.08 -0.53
C VAL A 87 5.80 33.07 0.60
N ALA A 88 5.72 34.13 1.41
CA ALA A 88 4.73 34.23 2.50
C ALA A 88 3.28 34.21 1.99
N ILE A 89 2.98 34.94 0.92
CA ILE A 89 1.65 34.92 0.27
C ILE A 89 1.36 33.52 -0.30
N GLY A 90 2.36 32.88 -0.92
CA GLY A 90 2.24 31.51 -1.45
C GLY A 90 1.91 30.49 -0.37
N VAL A 91 2.63 30.52 0.76
CA VAL A 91 2.37 29.64 1.91
C VAL A 91 0.98 29.91 2.50
N GLY A 92 0.59 31.19 2.63
CA GLY A 92 -0.75 31.55 3.10
C GLY A 92 -1.88 31.00 2.21
N LEU A 93 -1.73 31.06 0.89
CA LEU A 93 -2.69 30.51 -0.06
C LEU A 93 -2.76 28.97 -0.01
N ILE A 94 -1.63 28.29 0.19
CA ILE A 94 -1.58 26.82 0.34
C ILE A 94 -2.29 26.37 1.62
N LEU A 95 -2.09 27.10 2.73
CA LEU A 95 -2.77 26.82 4.00
C LEU A 95 -4.28 27.07 3.89
N LEU A 96 -4.69 28.14 3.21
CA LEU A 96 -6.11 28.44 2.98
C LEU A 96 -6.78 27.35 2.10
N ALA A 97 -6.10 26.88 1.05
CA ALA A 97 -6.58 25.81 0.20
C ALA A 97 -6.71 24.49 0.98
N SER A 98 -5.76 24.19 1.86
CA SER A 98 -5.79 23.01 2.73
C SER A 98 -6.96 23.04 3.72
N LEU A 99 -7.26 24.22 4.28
CA LEU A 99 -8.42 24.42 5.15
C LEU A 99 -9.75 24.16 4.42
N VAL A 100 -9.89 24.66 3.18
CA VAL A 100 -11.10 24.45 2.37
C VAL A 100 -11.30 22.97 2.04
N VAL A 101 -10.23 22.23 1.68
CA VAL A 101 -10.31 20.79 1.40
C VAL A 101 -10.78 20.00 2.63
N ASN A 102 -10.29 20.36 3.82
CA ASN A 102 -10.70 19.71 5.05
C ASN A 102 -12.17 20.00 5.41
N ILE A 103 -12.65 21.23 5.22
CA ILE A 103 -14.07 21.58 5.45
C ILE A 103 -14.98 20.77 4.51
N VAL A 104 -14.61 20.63 3.23
CA VAL A 104 -15.38 19.84 2.26
C VAL A 104 -15.39 18.36 2.65
N ALA A 105 -14.26 17.80 3.07
CA ALA A 105 -14.17 16.41 3.50
C ALA A 105 -15.08 16.10 4.71
N VAL A 106 -15.07 16.98 5.72
CA VAL A 106 -15.94 16.85 6.91
C VAL A 106 -17.42 16.95 6.52
N THR A 107 -17.76 17.87 5.63
CA THR A 107 -19.15 18.04 5.14
C THR A 107 -19.63 16.80 4.37
N CYS A 108 -18.79 16.22 3.52
CA CYS A 108 -19.11 14.99 2.78
C CYS A 108 -19.32 13.78 3.70
N LEU A 109 -18.51 13.65 4.76
CA LEU A 109 -18.68 12.59 5.77
C LEU A 109 -20.01 12.75 6.52
N PHE A 110 -20.38 13.99 6.86
CA PHE A 110 -21.66 14.28 7.50
C PHE A 110 -22.86 13.92 6.59
N ILE A 111 -22.81 14.26 5.30
CA ILE A 111 -23.88 13.93 4.33
C ILE A 111 -23.98 12.41 4.12
N SER A 112 -22.85 11.70 4.06
CA SER A 112 -22.80 10.24 3.87
C SER A 112 -23.41 9.50 5.07
N SER A 113 -23.15 9.99 6.30
CA SER A 113 -23.71 9.42 7.53
C SER A 113 -25.24 9.50 7.61
N ARG A 114 -25.85 10.49 6.94
CA ARG A 114 -27.31 10.63 6.88
C ARG A 114 -27.99 9.73 5.84
N ARG A 115 -27.26 9.20 4.84
CA ARG A 115 -27.83 8.36 3.77
C ARG A 115 -27.90 6.87 4.13
N THR A 116 -27.13 6.41 5.11
CA THR A 116 -27.11 4.99 5.53
C THR A 116 -28.24 4.60 6.47
N ALA A 117 -29.10 5.53 6.88
CA ALA A 117 -30.23 5.27 7.77
C ALA A 117 -31.53 4.82 7.07
N SER A 118 -31.57 4.74 5.73
CA SER A 118 -32.80 4.43 4.98
C SER A 118 -32.58 3.46 3.82
N SER A 119 -32.44 2.15 4.08
CA SER A 119 -32.89 1.11 3.15
C SER A 119 -32.70 -0.30 3.73
N SER A 120 -33.78 -1.07 3.79
CA SER A 120 -33.80 -2.50 4.05
C SER A 120 -34.34 -3.24 2.82
N PRO A 121 -33.80 -4.42 2.46
CA PRO A 121 -34.55 -5.36 1.63
C PRO A 121 -34.59 -6.79 2.17
N SER A 122 -35.71 -7.45 1.90
CA SER A 122 -36.14 -8.81 2.21
C SER A 122 -35.42 -9.91 1.42
N SER A 123 -35.17 -11.08 2.05
CA SER A 123 -34.55 -12.28 1.47
C SER A 123 -35.57 -13.32 0.96
N PRO A 124 -35.19 -14.21 0.02
CA PRO A 124 -35.73 -15.55 -0.09
C PRO A 124 -34.74 -16.63 0.38
N THR A 125 -35.29 -17.70 0.95
CA THR A 125 -34.63 -18.81 1.64
C THR A 125 -34.09 -19.88 0.67
N VAL A 126 -32.86 -20.37 0.90
CA VAL A 126 -32.37 -21.65 0.36
C VAL A 126 -31.65 -22.41 1.48
N GLN A 127 -32.14 -23.62 1.79
CA GLN A 127 -31.58 -24.54 2.78
C GLN A 127 -30.43 -25.36 2.18
N TYR A 128 -29.32 -25.47 2.91
CA TYR A 128 -28.33 -26.53 2.72
C TYR A 128 -27.98 -27.20 4.06
N LEU A 129 -27.61 -28.47 3.93
CA LEU A 129 -27.45 -29.48 4.98
C LEU A 129 -26.45 -29.11 6.09
N ILE A 130 -26.78 -29.64 7.27
CA ILE A 130 -26.16 -29.47 8.58
C ILE A 130 -24.75 -30.09 8.63
N ALA A 131 -23.77 -29.30 9.06
CA ALA A 131 -22.49 -29.75 9.62
C ALA A 131 -22.48 -29.53 11.16
N PRO A 132 -21.76 -30.33 11.96
CA PRO A 132 -21.85 -30.33 13.43
C PRO A 132 -21.31 -29.04 14.08
N PRO A 133 -21.71 -28.72 15.33
CA PRO A 133 -21.56 -27.38 15.89
C PRO A 133 -20.11 -27.02 16.19
N ALA A 134 -19.72 -25.82 15.75
CA ALA A 134 -18.51 -25.14 16.18
C ALA A 134 -18.60 -24.72 17.65
N ALA A 135 -17.47 -24.77 18.34
CA ALA A 135 -17.28 -24.28 19.70
C ALA A 135 -17.63 -22.77 19.81
N PRO A 136 -18.06 -22.28 20.99
CA PRO A 136 -18.50 -20.89 21.14
C PRO A 136 -17.32 -19.93 20.97
N MET A 137 -17.35 -19.16 19.88
CA MET A 137 -16.48 -18.01 19.67
C MET A 137 -17.04 -16.84 20.48
N GLY A 138 -16.25 -16.32 21.42
CA GLY A 138 -16.58 -15.14 22.21
C GLY A 138 -16.77 -13.88 21.35
N GLU A 139 -17.55 -12.94 21.87
CA GLU A 139 -17.84 -11.63 21.29
C GLU A 139 -16.57 -10.91 20.79
N ALA A 140 -16.55 -10.61 19.48
CA ALA A 140 -15.52 -9.78 18.88
C ALA A 140 -15.77 -8.31 19.25
N VAL A 141 -14.94 -7.78 20.14
CA VAL A 141 -14.88 -6.34 20.42
C VAL A 141 -14.08 -5.66 19.31
N SER A 142 -14.72 -4.79 18.52
CA SER A 142 -14.05 -3.94 17.52
C SER A 142 -13.12 -2.93 18.21
N PRO A 143 -11.80 -2.93 17.95
CA PRO A 143 -10.91 -1.93 18.53
C PRO A 143 -10.90 -0.65 17.67
N GLY A 144 -11.15 0.49 18.33
CA GLY A 144 -11.02 1.81 17.74
C GLY A 144 -9.58 2.16 17.36
N VAL A 145 -9.44 3.10 16.41
CA VAL A 145 -8.17 3.62 15.90
C VAL A 145 -7.46 4.47 16.97
N PRO A 146 -6.15 4.27 17.26
CA PRO A 146 -5.45 5.05 18.28
C PRO A 146 -5.16 6.49 17.82
N ALA A 147 -5.24 7.44 18.76
CA ALA A 147 -5.13 8.88 18.51
C ALA A 147 -3.68 9.43 18.44
N SER A 148 -2.62 8.62 18.71
CA SER A 148 -1.23 9.09 18.59
C SER A 148 -0.16 7.98 18.44
N HIS A 149 1.05 8.36 18.00
CA HIS A 149 2.21 7.46 17.85
C HIS A 149 2.72 6.85 19.17
N LYS A 150 2.46 7.46 20.33
CA LYS A 150 2.88 6.91 21.65
C LYS A 150 2.04 5.69 22.05
N ASP A 151 0.83 5.55 21.53
CA ASP A 151 -0.11 4.47 21.86
C ASP A 151 0.13 3.17 21.06
N ALA A 152 1.02 3.21 20.07
CA ALA A 152 1.37 2.05 19.24
C ALA A 152 2.04 0.94 20.07
N ALA A 153 2.87 1.27 21.07
CA ALA A 153 3.57 0.29 21.89
C ALA A 153 2.64 -0.51 22.84
N GLU A 154 1.56 0.12 23.30
CA GLU A 154 0.54 -0.52 24.13
C GLU A 154 -0.42 -1.35 23.28
N THR A 155 -0.76 -0.83 22.10
CA THR A 155 -1.53 -1.54 21.08
C THR A 155 -0.81 -2.81 20.59
N ILE A 156 0.50 -2.74 20.33
CA ILE A 156 1.34 -3.89 19.97
C ILE A 156 1.37 -4.93 21.09
N ARG A 157 1.46 -4.50 22.36
CA ARG A 157 1.40 -5.42 23.52
C ARG A 157 0.06 -6.13 23.63
N ARG A 158 -1.05 -5.42 23.37
CA ARG A 158 -2.41 -5.97 23.42
C ARG A 158 -2.72 -6.94 22.28
N TYR A 159 -2.12 -6.74 21.10
CA TYR A 159 -2.20 -7.70 19.99
C TYR A 159 -1.31 -8.92 20.19
N ALA A 160 -0.15 -8.76 20.85
CA ALA A 160 0.77 -9.86 21.13
C ALA A 160 0.21 -10.85 22.17
N THR A 161 -0.55 -10.39 23.17
CA THR A 161 -1.11 -11.27 24.22
C THR A 161 -2.18 -12.22 23.69
N THR A 162 -2.98 -11.81 22.71
CA THR A 162 -4.02 -12.66 22.09
C THR A 162 -3.45 -13.72 21.12
N ALA A 163 -2.19 -13.57 20.67
CA ALA A 163 -1.55 -14.45 19.69
C ALA A 163 -0.61 -15.53 20.31
N THR A 164 -0.71 -15.81 21.61
CA THR A 164 0.22 -16.72 22.29
C THR A 164 -0.22 -18.19 22.23
N ARG A 165 -0.01 -18.81 21.07
CA ARG A 165 0.37 -20.23 21.00
C ARG A 165 1.50 -20.44 20.00
N ARG A 166 2.64 -19.76 20.24
CA ARG A 166 3.93 -20.08 19.59
C ARG A 166 5.07 -19.95 20.59
N ARG A 167 6.07 -20.80 20.39
CA ARG A 167 7.19 -21.18 21.29
C ARG A 167 7.91 -20.01 21.99
N PRO A 168 8.53 -20.24 23.15
CA PRO A 168 9.29 -19.22 23.86
C PRO A 168 10.53 -18.83 23.06
N ASN A 169 10.58 -17.59 22.57
CA ASN A 169 11.82 -16.93 22.15
C ASN A 169 12.55 -16.44 23.41
N SER A 170 13.24 -17.34 24.10
CA SER A 170 14.35 -16.94 24.95
C SER A 170 15.59 -16.89 24.06
N GLU A 171 16.24 -15.71 24.00
CA GLU A 171 17.51 -15.43 23.28
C GLU A 171 17.44 -14.86 21.86
N LEU A 172 16.51 -13.92 21.57
CA LEU A 172 16.77 -12.95 20.50
C LEU A 172 16.97 -11.56 21.13
N SER A 173 18.23 -11.17 21.33
CA SER A 173 18.58 -9.77 21.57
C SER A 173 18.05 -8.94 20.39
N THR A 174 17.26 -7.90 20.69
CA THR A 174 16.78 -7.03 19.61
C THR A 174 17.97 -6.25 19.06
N PRO A 175 18.22 -6.27 17.75
CA PRO A 175 19.39 -5.64 17.18
C PRO A 175 19.30 -4.13 17.37
N THR A 176 20.48 -3.55 17.53
CA THR A 176 20.66 -2.11 17.67
C THR A 176 20.34 -1.41 16.35
N THR A 177 20.13 -0.10 16.40
CA THR A 177 19.96 0.71 15.19
C THR A 177 21.19 0.64 14.29
N GLU A 178 22.38 0.46 14.86
CA GLU A 178 23.65 0.33 14.12
C GLU A 178 23.71 -0.98 13.33
N GLU A 179 23.40 -2.11 13.97
CA GLU A 179 23.35 -3.42 13.29
C GLU A 179 22.33 -3.42 12.14
N ALA A 180 21.18 -2.76 12.35
CA ALA A 180 20.17 -2.59 11.30
C ALA A 180 20.69 -1.77 10.10
N VAL A 181 21.49 -0.72 10.33
CA VAL A 181 22.13 0.10 9.29
C VAL A 181 23.19 -0.71 8.54
N GLU A 182 24.02 -1.47 9.23
CA GLU A 182 25.06 -2.30 8.62
C GLU A 182 24.46 -3.40 7.74
N MET A 183 23.43 -4.10 8.24
CA MET A 183 22.69 -5.10 7.45
C MET A 183 22.09 -4.48 6.18
N HIS A 184 21.53 -3.28 6.30
CA HIS A 184 20.98 -2.55 5.16
C HIS A 184 22.05 -2.22 4.13
N ALA A 185 23.19 -1.66 4.55
CA ALA A 185 24.30 -1.31 3.67
C ALA A 185 24.90 -2.55 2.97
N ALA A 186 25.08 -3.65 3.71
CA ALA A 186 25.58 -4.91 3.16
C ALA A 186 24.65 -5.46 2.07
N ARG A 187 23.33 -5.44 2.33
CA ARG A 187 22.32 -5.83 1.36
C ARG A 187 22.32 -4.96 0.11
N HIS A 188 22.41 -3.64 0.27
CA HIS A 188 22.53 -2.71 -0.85
C HIS A 188 23.76 -3.04 -1.72
N ALA A 189 24.91 -3.32 -1.10
CA ALA A 189 26.13 -3.67 -1.80
C ALA A 189 26.00 -5.01 -2.56
N GLU A 190 25.39 -6.04 -1.93
CA GLU A 190 25.13 -7.33 -2.55
C GLU A 190 24.25 -7.20 -3.80
N VAL A 191 23.10 -6.53 -3.67
CA VAL A 191 22.18 -6.32 -4.79
C VAL A 191 22.83 -5.53 -5.92
N LYS A 192 23.60 -4.49 -5.58
CA LYS A 192 24.31 -3.66 -6.57
C LYS A 192 25.37 -4.44 -7.34
N ALA A 193 25.99 -5.46 -6.73
CA ALA A 193 26.99 -6.29 -7.39
C ALA A 193 26.40 -7.29 -8.41
N LYS A 194 25.14 -7.72 -8.23
CA LYS A 194 24.47 -8.69 -9.10
C LYS A 194 24.11 -8.08 -10.46
N SER A 195 24.26 -8.85 -11.54
CA SER A 195 23.73 -8.49 -12.86
C SER A 195 22.23 -8.75 -12.94
N ALA A 196 21.55 -8.19 -13.94
CA ALA A 196 20.13 -8.44 -14.16
C ALA A 196 19.80 -9.94 -14.35
N ARG A 197 20.71 -10.71 -14.96
CA ARG A 197 20.55 -12.16 -15.15
C ARG A 197 20.76 -12.95 -13.86
N ASP A 198 21.69 -12.53 -13.01
CA ASP A 198 21.88 -13.16 -11.68
C ASP A 198 20.61 -12.97 -10.85
N ILE A 199 20.03 -11.77 -10.87
CA ILE A 199 18.78 -11.47 -10.17
C ILE A 199 17.62 -12.30 -10.74
N LEU A 200 17.56 -12.51 -12.06
CA LEU A 200 16.56 -13.38 -12.68
C LEU A 200 16.73 -14.83 -12.23
N SER A 201 17.97 -15.32 -12.15
CA SER A 201 18.29 -16.64 -11.61
C SER A 201 17.86 -16.78 -10.16
N ASP A 202 18.07 -15.75 -9.33
CA ASP A 202 17.61 -15.73 -7.94
C ASP A 202 16.07 -15.86 -7.84
N LEU A 203 15.31 -15.14 -8.69
CA LEU A 203 13.85 -15.25 -8.71
C LEU A 203 13.38 -16.63 -9.19
N LYS A 204 14.03 -17.20 -10.20
CA LYS A 204 13.76 -18.57 -10.68
C LYS A 204 14.01 -19.61 -9.57
N ALA A 205 15.14 -19.50 -8.87
CA ALA A 205 15.46 -20.37 -7.75
C ALA A 205 14.46 -20.21 -6.59
N GLY A 206 14.00 -18.98 -6.34
CA GLY A 206 12.94 -18.70 -5.37
C GLY A 206 11.61 -19.33 -5.74
N ASN A 207 11.16 -19.19 -6.99
CA ASN A 207 9.96 -19.88 -7.46
C ASN A 207 10.10 -21.40 -7.40
N ALA A 208 11.28 -21.94 -7.72
CA ALA A 208 11.56 -23.37 -7.58
C ALA A 208 11.35 -23.87 -6.15
N ARG A 209 11.84 -23.13 -5.15
CA ARG A 209 11.58 -23.46 -3.74
C ARG A 209 10.10 -23.36 -3.39
N PHE A 210 9.39 -22.34 -3.87
CA PHE A 210 7.96 -22.17 -3.65
C PHE A 210 7.15 -23.38 -4.16
N TRP A 211 7.26 -23.72 -5.45
CA TRP A 211 6.41 -24.75 -6.03
C TRP A 211 6.79 -26.18 -5.60
N THR A 212 8.04 -26.39 -5.16
CA THR A 212 8.48 -27.67 -4.58
C THR A 212 8.18 -27.81 -3.08
N GLY A 213 7.60 -26.78 -2.44
CA GLY A 213 7.31 -26.79 -1.00
C GLY A 213 8.54 -26.67 -0.11
N GLN A 214 9.66 -26.17 -0.65
CA GLN A 214 10.94 -25.97 0.03
C GLN A 214 11.23 -24.49 0.30
N SER A 215 10.18 -23.67 0.43
CA SER A 215 10.30 -22.24 0.73
C SER A 215 11.20 -21.98 1.94
N THR A 216 12.20 -21.13 1.74
CA THR A 216 13.14 -20.71 2.79
C THR A 216 12.92 -19.27 3.19
N ARG A 217 11.87 -18.61 2.69
CA ARG A 217 11.55 -17.23 3.04
C ARG A 217 11.62 -17.06 4.57
N PRO A 218 12.47 -16.14 5.08
CA PRO A 218 12.62 -15.94 6.51
C PRO A 218 11.27 -15.65 7.16
N ASP A 219 10.98 -16.30 8.29
CA ASP A 219 9.92 -15.85 9.18
C ASP A 219 10.29 -14.43 9.64
N PHE A 220 9.46 -13.45 9.29
CA PHE A 220 9.77 -12.03 9.45
C PHE A 220 9.97 -11.66 10.93
N GLY A 221 11.22 -11.70 11.37
CA GLY A 221 11.62 -11.27 12.69
C GLY A 221 11.46 -9.75 12.87
N LEU A 222 11.65 -9.31 14.10
CA LEU A 222 11.75 -7.89 14.42
C LEU A 222 12.97 -7.25 13.74
N ILE A 223 14.03 -8.04 13.53
CA ILE A 223 15.35 -7.63 13.05
C ILE A 223 15.28 -7.18 11.59
N GLU A 224 14.78 -8.05 10.73
CA GLU A 224 14.71 -7.84 9.29
C GLU A 224 13.82 -6.63 8.97
N ARG A 225 12.77 -6.43 9.75
CA ARG A 225 11.91 -5.25 9.64
C ARG A 225 12.63 -3.96 10.06
N ARG A 226 13.43 -4.00 11.13
CA ARG A 226 14.19 -2.82 11.60
C ARG A 226 15.28 -2.42 10.61
N ALA A 227 15.93 -3.38 9.96
CA ALA A 227 16.92 -3.11 8.92
C ALA A 227 16.36 -2.32 7.72
N LEU A 228 15.04 -2.28 7.53
CA LEU A 228 14.39 -1.55 6.44
C LEU A 228 13.88 -0.15 6.83
N ILE A 229 14.07 0.28 8.09
CA ILE A 229 13.61 1.60 8.55
C ILE A 229 14.33 2.73 7.79
N ASN A 230 15.61 2.54 7.48
CA ASN A 230 16.45 3.57 6.88
C ASN A 230 16.44 3.56 5.34
N GLY A 231 15.76 2.58 4.71
CA GLY A 231 15.67 2.50 3.26
C GLY A 231 15.35 1.10 2.74
N GLN A 232 15.32 0.98 1.41
CA GLN A 232 15.09 -0.27 0.70
C GLN A 232 16.09 -0.50 -0.44
N ALA A 233 16.51 -1.75 -0.62
CA ALA A 233 17.27 -2.26 -1.77
C ALA A 233 16.56 -3.48 -2.37
N PRO A 234 15.45 -3.28 -3.07
CA PRO A 234 14.85 -4.34 -3.87
C PRO A 234 15.77 -4.70 -5.04
N LYS A 235 15.94 -6.00 -5.28
CA LYS A 235 16.78 -6.49 -6.39
C LYS A 235 16.05 -6.46 -7.72
N ALA A 236 14.73 -6.63 -7.71
CA ALA A 236 13.89 -6.65 -8.89
C ALA A 236 12.60 -5.85 -8.68
N MET A 237 12.02 -5.38 -9.77
CA MET A 237 10.65 -4.92 -9.84
C MET A 237 9.77 -6.00 -10.44
N VAL A 238 8.55 -6.17 -9.91
CA VAL A 238 7.53 -7.03 -10.51
C VAL A 238 6.26 -6.22 -10.75
N LEU A 239 5.88 -6.10 -12.02
CA LEU A 239 4.56 -5.65 -12.44
C LEU A 239 3.64 -6.87 -12.53
N GLY A 240 2.78 -7.03 -11.54
CA GLY A 240 1.89 -8.20 -11.41
C GLY A 240 0.41 -7.84 -11.45
N CYS A 241 -0.43 -8.88 -11.52
CA CYS A 241 -1.88 -8.70 -11.41
C CYS A 241 -2.31 -8.47 -9.94
N SER A 242 -3.37 -7.69 -9.71
CA SER A 242 -4.03 -7.56 -8.40
C SER A 242 -4.75 -8.82 -7.92
N ASP A 243 -4.77 -9.90 -8.71
CA ASP A 243 -5.39 -11.18 -8.35
C ASP A 243 -4.89 -11.71 -7.00
N SER A 244 -5.81 -11.97 -6.08
CA SER A 244 -5.49 -12.35 -4.69
C SER A 244 -4.72 -13.68 -4.58
N ARG A 245 -4.75 -14.51 -5.62
CA ARG A 245 -4.04 -15.80 -5.70
C ARG A 245 -2.58 -15.65 -6.15
N VAL A 246 -2.15 -14.42 -6.47
CA VAL A 246 -0.80 -14.12 -6.98
C VAL A 246 -0.03 -13.22 -6.00
N PRO A 247 0.28 -13.69 -4.78
CA PRO A 247 1.16 -12.98 -3.85
C PRO A 247 2.62 -13.07 -4.30
N ILE A 248 3.13 -12.00 -4.91
CA ILE A 248 4.44 -11.95 -5.59
C ILE A 248 5.59 -12.41 -4.69
N GLU A 249 5.65 -11.91 -3.46
CA GLU A 249 6.70 -12.23 -2.50
C GLU A 249 6.66 -13.72 -2.11
N ILE A 250 5.48 -14.33 -2.07
CA ILE A 250 5.35 -15.76 -1.77
C ILE A 250 5.75 -16.59 -3.00
N VAL A 251 5.23 -16.24 -4.18
CA VAL A 251 5.47 -16.98 -5.44
C VAL A 251 6.95 -17.07 -5.79
N PHE A 252 7.73 -16.03 -5.48
CA PHE A 252 9.18 -16.01 -5.69
C PHE A 252 10.00 -16.32 -4.44
N ASP A 253 9.39 -16.74 -3.33
CA ASP A 253 10.08 -17.00 -2.06
C ASP A 253 10.99 -15.84 -1.63
N GLN A 254 10.46 -14.62 -1.68
CA GLN A 254 11.11 -13.35 -1.37
C GLN A 254 10.59 -12.76 -0.06
N GLY A 255 11.46 -12.09 0.68
CA GLY A 255 11.17 -11.40 1.93
C GLY A 255 10.88 -9.91 1.78
N LEU A 256 10.88 -9.20 2.91
CA LEU A 256 10.62 -7.76 2.95
C LEU A 256 11.77 -7.00 2.27
N GLY A 257 11.42 -6.04 1.41
CA GLY A 257 12.41 -5.23 0.69
C GLY A 257 13.19 -5.98 -0.39
N ASP A 258 12.85 -7.25 -0.71
CA ASP A 258 13.47 -8.03 -1.79
C ASP A 258 12.99 -7.63 -3.17
N VAL A 259 11.69 -7.34 -3.32
CA VAL A 259 11.07 -7.02 -4.60
C VAL A 259 10.24 -5.75 -4.48
N PHE A 260 10.32 -4.90 -5.51
CA PHE A 260 9.53 -3.70 -5.64
C PHE A 260 8.29 -4.02 -6.48
N VAL A 261 7.11 -3.93 -5.90
CA VAL A 261 5.90 -4.53 -6.49
C VAL A 261 4.91 -3.47 -6.94
N VAL A 262 4.50 -3.54 -8.20
CA VAL A 262 3.36 -2.79 -8.75
C VAL A 262 2.28 -3.79 -9.14
N ARG A 263 1.04 -3.57 -8.67
CA ARG A 263 -0.07 -4.46 -8.98
C ARG A 263 -1.31 -3.68 -9.42
N ASN A 264 -1.86 -4.10 -10.56
CA ASN A 264 -3.16 -3.65 -11.05
C ASN A 264 -3.86 -4.81 -11.77
N ALA A 265 -5.16 -4.67 -12.07
CA ALA A 265 -5.89 -5.72 -12.78
C ALA A 265 -5.32 -5.93 -14.19
N GLY A 266 -4.83 -7.14 -14.47
CA GLY A 266 -4.22 -7.51 -15.75
C GLY A 266 -2.84 -6.90 -16.03
N ASN A 267 -2.12 -6.48 -14.98
CA ASN A 267 -0.70 -6.11 -15.01
C ASN A 267 -0.34 -5.08 -16.10
N LEU A 268 -1.21 -4.09 -16.32
CA LEU A 268 -1.08 -3.05 -17.34
C LEU A 268 -0.04 -1.99 -16.96
N CYS A 269 0.76 -1.57 -17.94
CA CYS A 269 1.67 -0.44 -17.80
C CYS A 269 0.96 0.86 -18.25
N GLY A 270 0.25 1.51 -17.32
CA GLY A 270 -0.26 2.88 -17.51
C GLY A 270 0.75 3.94 -17.04
N GLU A 271 0.40 5.23 -17.13
CA GLU A 271 1.29 6.35 -16.76
C GLU A 271 1.89 6.23 -15.35
N LYS A 272 1.07 5.87 -14.36
CA LYS A 272 1.55 5.68 -12.97
C LYS A 272 2.53 4.50 -12.87
N CYS A 273 2.34 3.46 -13.68
CA CYS A 273 3.26 2.34 -13.73
C CYS A 273 4.59 2.76 -14.36
N ALA A 274 4.55 3.52 -15.46
CA ALA A 274 5.76 4.05 -16.12
C ALA A 274 6.58 4.91 -15.17
N GLY A 275 5.98 5.89 -14.48
CA GLY A 275 6.70 6.69 -13.49
C GLY A 275 7.23 5.87 -12.30
N THR A 276 6.59 4.74 -11.96
CA THR A 276 7.09 3.81 -10.94
C THR A 276 8.27 2.99 -11.45
N ILE A 277 8.31 2.66 -12.74
CA ILE A 277 9.46 2.02 -13.40
C ILE A 277 10.65 2.96 -13.42
N ASP A 278 10.44 4.25 -13.75
CA ASP A 278 11.49 5.25 -13.70
C ASP A 278 12.06 5.37 -12.28
N TYR A 279 11.19 5.36 -11.28
CA TYR A 279 11.63 5.35 -9.89
C TYR A 279 12.46 4.10 -9.55
N ALA A 280 11.98 2.92 -9.94
CA ALA A 280 12.70 1.67 -9.74
C ALA A 280 14.10 1.70 -10.37
N ILE A 281 14.22 2.15 -11.62
CA ILE A 281 15.49 2.18 -12.35
C ILE A 281 16.41 3.27 -11.82
N HIS A 282 15.92 4.51 -11.69
CA HIS A 282 16.76 5.68 -11.43
C HIS A 282 17.02 5.94 -9.96
N HIS A 283 16.07 5.64 -9.07
CA HIS A 283 16.22 5.88 -7.64
C HIS A 283 16.61 4.62 -6.86
N LEU A 284 16.04 3.46 -7.21
CA LEU A 284 16.35 2.20 -6.51
C LEU A 284 17.48 1.39 -7.17
N GLY A 285 17.88 1.75 -8.40
CA GLY A 285 18.93 1.04 -9.14
C GLY A 285 18.52 -0.37 -9.55
N ILE A 286 17.23 -0.64 -9.71
CA ILE A 286 16.71 -1.94 -10.12
C ILE A 286 17.19 -2.26 -11.55
N LYS A 287 17.67 -3.49 -11.71
CA LYS A 287 18.21 -4.00 -12.98
C LYS A 287 17.31 -5.05 -13.64
N LEU A 288 16.31 -5.56 -12.93
CA LEU A 288 15.37 -6.56 -13.45
C LEU A 288 13.94 -6.09 -13.25
N ILE A 289 13.16 -6.10 -14.32
CA ILE A 289 11.71 -5.89 -14.30
C ILE A 289 11.03 -7.15 -14.84
N VAL A 290 10.15 -7.74 -14.05
CA VAL A 290 9.31 -8.87 -14.47
C VAL A 290 7.88 -8.40 -14.66
N VAL A 291 7.31 -8.63 -15.84
CA VAL A 291 5.87 -8.46 -16.09
C VAL A 291 5.21 -9.82 -15.92
N LEU A 292 4.55 -10.03 -14.78
CA LEU A 292 3.99 -11.32 -14.39
C LEU A 292 2.48 -11.37 -14.67
N GLY A 293 2.12 -12.04 -15.77
CA GLY A 293 0.76 -12.53 -16.00
C GLY A 293 0.50 -13.81 -15.20
N HIS A 294 -0.75 -14.25 -15.14
CA HIS A 294 -1.11 -15.50 -14.46
C HIS A 294 -2.28 -16.23 -15.13
N GLN A 295 -2.33 -17.54 -14.89
CA GLN A 295 -3.41 -18.44 -15.30
C GLN A 295 -4.78 -17.93 -14.84
N GLY A 296 -5.76 -17.95 -15.76
CA GLY A 296 -7.15 -17.60 -15.48
C GLY A 296 -7.33 -16.14 -15.08
N CYS A 297 -6.63 -15.21 -15.75
CA CYS A 297 -6.71 -13.79 -15.45
C CYS A 297 -8.07 -13.19 -15.85
N GLY A 298 -8.84 -12.73 -14.85
CA GLY A 298 -10.17 -12.17 -15.08
C GLY A 298 -10.17 -10.94 -15.98
N ALA A 299 -9.17 -10.06 -15.85
CA ALA A 299 -9.08 -8.85 -16.68
C ALA A 299 -8.74 -9.17 -18.15
N VAL A 300 -7.78 -10.08 -18.39
CA VAL A 300 -7.44 -10.55 -19.75
C VAL A 300 -8.60 -11.27 -20.40
N LYS A 301 -9.36 -12.06 -19.63
CA LYS A 301 -10.59 -12.70 -20.12
C LYS A 301 -11.66 -11.66 -20.46
N ALA A 302 -11.87 -10.65 -19.61
CA ALA A 302 -12.85 -9.60 -19.84
C ALA A 302 -12.52 -8.74 -21.08
N ALA A 303 -11.24 -8.46 -21.34
CA ALA A 303 -10.80 -7.72 -22.52
C ALA A 303 -11.10 -8.46 -23.86
N GLN A 304 -11.25 -9.78 -23.81
CA GLN A 304 -11.62 -10.59 -24.97
C GLN A 304 -13.12 -10.57 -25.29
N LEU A 305 -13.98 -10.05 -24.40
CA LEU A 305 -15.42 -9.94 -24.65
C LEU A 305 -15.73 -9.06 -25.88
N PRO A 306 -16.91 -9.23 -26.52
CA PRO A 306 -17.35 -8.35 -27.59
C PRO A 306 -17.35 -6.89 -27.14
N THR A 307 -16.96 -5.96 -28.02
CA THR A 307 -16.85 -4.52 -27.69
C THR A 307 -18.13 -3.97 -27.07
N LYS A 308 -19.30 -4.41 -27.54
CA LYS A 308 -20.62 -4.03 -26.99
C LYS A 308 -20.75 -4.37 -25.49
N ALA A 309 -20.21 -5.50 -25.05
CA ALA A 309 -20.23 -5.88 -23.64
C ALA A 309 -19.33 -4.94 -22.81
N ILE A 310 -18.12 -4.65 -23.30
CA ILE A 310 -17.18 -3.73 -22.66
C ILE A 310 -17.75 -2.30 -22.57
N MET A 311 -18.53 -1.85 -23.57
CA MET A 311 -19.18 -0.54 -23.54
C MET A 311 -20.19 -0.38 -22.40
N GLY A 312 -20.72 -1.48 -21.86
CA GLY A 312 -21.66 -1.46 -20.73
C GLY A 312 -21.00 -1.29 -19.36
N GLU A 313 -19.66 -1.36 -19.29
CA GLU A 313 -18.93 -1.24 -18.04
C GLU A 313 -18.79 0.22 -17.57
N SER A 314 -18.45 0.40 -16.28
CA SER A 314 -18.13 1.72 -15.74
C SER A 314 -16.98 2.38 -16.54
N PRO A 315 -16.92 3.73 -16.66
CA PRO A 315 -15.95 4.39 -17.53
C PRO A 315 -14.49 3.94 -17.32
N LYS A 316 -14.04 3.85 -16.06
CA LYS A 316 -12.68 3.43 -15.74
C LYS A 316 -12.38 1.99 -16.12
N LEU A 317 -13.33 1.09 -15.89
CA LEU A 317 -13.17 -0.33 -16.25
C LEU A 317 -13.22 -0.51 -17.76
N LYS A 318 -14.16 0.17 -18.43
CA LYS A 318 -14.25 0.20 -19.89
C LYS A 318 -12.93 0.65 -20.52
N ASP A 319 -12.35 1.77 -20.08
CA ASP A 319 -11.10 2.29 -20.63
C ASP A 319 -9.94 1.31 -20.43
N MET A 320 -9.84 0.70 -19.25
CA MET A 320 -8.87 -0.35 -18.94
C MET A 320 -9.02 -1.57 -19.86
N LEU A 321 -10.24 -2.08 -20.02
CA LEU A 321 -10.51 -3.26 -20.84
C LEU A 321 -10.30 -2.99 -22.32
N LEU A 322 -10.63 -1.78 -22.81
CA LEU A 322 -10.34 -1.39 -24.18
C LEU A 322 -8.85 -1.24 -24.44
N ASP A 323 -8.09 -0.70 -23.48
CA ASP A 323 -6.63 -0.65 -23.60
C ASP A 323 -6.04 -2.05 -23.77
N MET A 324 -6.44 -2.98 -22.91
CA MET A 324 -6.02 -4.37 -22.98
C MET A 324 -6.55 -5.10 -24.23
N LYS A 325 -7.76 -4.77 -24.69
CA LYS A 325 -8.28 -5.34 -25.94
C LYS A 325 -7.44 -4.91 -27.13
N ARG A 326 -7.00 -3.65 -27.18
CA ARG A 326 -6.09 -3.14 -28.21
C ARG A 326 -4.75 -3.87 -28.14
N THR A 327 -4.20 -4.10 -26.95
CA THR A 327 -2.93 -4.84 -26.83
C THR A 327 -3.06 -6.28 -27.32
N LEU A 328 -4.20 -6.93 -27.14
CA LEU A 328 -4.46 -8.29 -27.63
C LEU A 328 -4.83 -8.38 -29.12
N ALA A 329 -5.17 -7.27 -29.77
CA ALA A 329 -5.68 -7.26 -31.15
C ALA A 329 -4.71 -7.89 -32.16
N HIS A 330 -3.39 -7.77 -31.95
CA HIS A 330 -2.39 -8.36 -32.84
C HIS A 330 -2.38 -9.90 -32.83
N CYS A 331 -2.99 -10.53 -31.82
CA CYS A 331 -3.04 -11.98 -31.67
C CYS A 331 -4.47 -12.55 -31.72
N SER A 332 -5.48 -11.75 -32.07
CA SER A 332 -6.90 -12.17 -32.09
C SER A 332 -7.12 -13.42 -32.94
N ASP A 333 -6.61 -13.44 -34.16
CA ASP A 333 -6.76 -14.55 -35.10
C ASP A 333 -6.11 -15.84 -34.58
N THR A 334 -5.01 -15.70 -33.82
CA THR A 334 -4.35 -16.84 -33.17
C THR A 334 -5.19 -17.37 -32.03
N LEU A 335 -5.73 -16.48 -31.18
CA LEU A 335 -6.57 -16.86 -30.05
C LEU A 335 -7.87 -17.55 -30.50
N GLU A 336 -8.48 -17.09 -31.59
CA GLU A 336 -9.71 -17.67 -32.15
C GLU A 336 -9.50 -19.10 -32.67
N ARG A 337 -8.29 -19.43 -33.15
CA ARG A 337 -7.93 -20.76 -33.67
C ARG A 337 -7.59 -21.78 -32.59
N ILE A 338 -7.33 -21.36 -31.35
CA ILE A 338 -6.98 -22.28 -30.26
C ILE A 338 -8.27 -22.80 -29.63
N GLU A 339 -8.59 -24.08 -29.84
CA GLU A 339 -9.82 -24.69 -29.30
C GLU A 339 -9.76 -24.92 -27.77
N ASP A 340 -8.60 -25.37 -27.26
CA ASP A 340 -8.43 -25.65 -25.83
C ASP A 340 -8.46 -24.34 -25.01
N PRO A 341 -9.42 -24.19 -24.06
CA PRO A 341 -9.57 -22.96 -23.28
C PRO A 341 -8.34 -22.62 -22.43
N SER A 342 -7.64 -23.62 -21.90
CA SER A 342 -6.46 -23.42 -21.04
C SER A 342 -5.28 -22.91 -21.85
N ALA A 343 -5.04 -23.48 -23.04
CA ALA A 343 -4.04 -23.02 -23.98
C ALA A 343 -4.37 -21.60 -24.48
N ARG A 344 -5.65 -21.31 -24.79
CA ARG A 344 -6.08 -19.98 -25.21
C ARG A 344 -5.84 -18.93 -24.12
N ASP A 345 -6.19 -19.24 -22.87
CA ASP A 345 -5.92 -18.39 -21.70
C ASP A 345 -4.42 -18.12 -21.55
N ARG A 346 -3.60 -19.17 -21.56
CA ARG A 346 -2.15 -19.06 -21.45
C ARG A 346 -1.57 -18.16 -22.55
N VAL A 347 -1.95 -18.36 -23.81
CA VAL A 347 -1.49 -17.53 -24.94
C VAL A 347 -1.94 -16.09 -24.79
N ALA A 348 -3.20 -15.84 -24.41
CA ALA A 348 -3.71 -14.48 -24.23
C ALA A 348 -2.98 -13.73 -23.10
N VAL A 349 -2.71 -14.41 -21.98
CA VAL A 349 -2.00 -13.82 -20.84
C VAL A 349 -0.53 -13.53 -21.19
N ILE A 350 0.14 -14.45 -21.88
CA ILE A 350 1.51 -14.24 -22.35
C ILE A 350 1.57 -13.08 -23.35
N ALA A 351 0.64 -13.02 -24.31
CA ALA A 351 0.55 -11.93 -25.28
C ALA A 351 0.32 -10.57 -24.59
N ASN A 352 -0.54 -10.52 -23.57
CA ASN A 352 -0.71 -9.30 -22.77
C ASN A 352 0.60 -8.92 -22.06
N ALA A 353 1.26 -9.86 -21.36
CA ALA A 353 2.53 -9.57 -20.68
C ALA A 353 3.61 -9.06 -21.65
N GLN A 354 3.74 -9.69 -22.81
CA GLN A 354 4.65 -9.24 -23.88
C GLN A 354 4.31 -7.85 -24.41
N ALA A 355 3.02 -7.54 -24.58
CA ALA A 355 2.58 -6.21 -24.99
C ALA A 355 2.89 -5.15 -23.93
N GLN A 356 2.76 -5.46 -22.64
CA GLN A 356 3.17 -4.53 -21.58
C GLN A 356 4.69 -4.35 -21.53
N VAL A 357 5.47 -5.40 -21.79
CA VAL A 357 6.93 -5.26 -21.98
C VAL A 357 7.23 -4.33 -23.16
N ALA A 358 6.55 -4.50 -24.30
CA ALA A 358 6.72 -3.62 -25.45
C ALA A 358 6.40 -2.16 -25.09
N LYS A 359 5.31 -1.92 -24.34
CA LYS A 359 4.92 -0.60 -23.86
C LYS A 359 5.93 0.03 -22.89
N ILE A 360 6.57 -0.77 -22.04
CA ILE A 360 7.66 -0.32 -21.16
C ILE A 360 8.87 0.12 -21.99
N LEU A 361 9.14 -0.60 -23.09
CA LEU A 361 10.25 -0.34 -23.99
C LEU A 361 9.99 0.81 -24.98
N GLU A 362 8.78 1.36 -25.04
CA GLU A 362 8.50 2.60 -25.77
C GLU A 362 9.20 3.81 -25.13
N ASP A 363 9.55 3.71 -23.84
CA ASP A 363 10.37 4.72 -23.16
C ASP A 363 11.83 4.64 -23.63
N PRO A 364 12.40 5.71 -24.24
CA PRO A 364 13.77 5.69 -24.75
C PRO A 364 14.84 5.53 -23.65
N GLY A 365 14.57 6.02 -22.43
CA GLY A 365 15.46 5.89 -21.28
C GLY A 365 15.55 4.45 -20.79
N VAL A 366 14.42 3.75 -20.73
CA VAL A 366 14.36 2.32 -20.41
C VAL A 366 15.00 1.50 -21.54
N GLN A 367 14.61 1.75 -22.80
CA GLN A 367 15.12 1.03 -23.97
C GLN A 367 16.65 1.11 -24.06
N LYS A 368 17.23 2.31 -23.89
CA LYS A 368 18.68 2.51 -23.89
C LYS A 368 19.40 1.67 -22.84
N LYS A 369 18.84 1.54 -21.63
CA LYS A 369 19.41 0.72 -20.55
C LYS A 369 19.28 -0.77 -20.84
N VAL A 370 18.22 -1.18 -21.52
CA VAL A 370 18.04 -2.56 -21.98
C VAL A 370 19.04 -2.91 -23.07
N ASP A 371 19.22 -2.03 -24.06
CA ASP A 371 20.23 -2.21 -25.13
C ASP A 371 21.66 -2.24 -24.58
N GLY A 372 21.93 -1.43 -23.55
CA GLY A 372 23.21 -1.45 -22.83
C GLY A 372 23.42 -2.65 -21.89
N GLY A 373 22.40 -3.51 -21.71
CA GLY A 373 22.47 -4.67 -20.81
C GLY A 373 22.45 -4.31 -19.31
N GLU A 374 22.19 -3.06 -18.96
CA GLU A 374 22.07 -2.59 -17.57
C GLU A 374 20.76 -3.05 -16.92
N VAL A 375 19.69 -3.06 -17.71
CA VAL A 375 18.34 -3.45 -17.29
C VAL A 375 17.84 -4.61 -18.15
N LEU A 376 17.12 -5.54 -17.55
CA LEU A 376 16.41 -6.62 -18.23
C LEU A 376 14.92 -6.51 -17.93
N VAL A 377 14.08 -6.56 -18.97
CA VAL A 377 12.62 -6.58 -18.84
C VAL A 377 12.10 -7.89 -19.42
N VAL A 378 11.45 -8.71 -18.59
CA VAL A 378 11.07 -10.09 -18.95
C VAL A 378 9.57 -10.30 -18.73
N PRO A 379 8.81 -10.74 -19.76
CA PRO A 379 7.46 -11.24 -19.56
C PRO A 379 7.50 -12.62 -18.91
N ALA A 380 6.54 -12.89 -18.02
CA ALA A 380 6.43 -14.17 -17.32
C ALA A 380 4.96 -14.58 -17.15
N PHE A 381 4.73 -15.89 -17.04
CA PHE A 381 3.42 -16.48 -16.78
C PHE A 381 3.46 -17.34 -15.52
N TYR A 382 2.62 -17.01 -14.53
CA TYR A 382 2.43 -17.82 -13.34
C TYR A 382 1.28 -18.80 -13.51
N GLU A 383 1.58 -20.10 -13.43
CA GLU A 383 0.59 -21.16 -13.42
C GLU A 383 0.12 -21.44 -11.99
N ILE A 384 -1.10 -21.01 -11.66
CA ILE A 384 -1.67 -21.14 -10.30
C ILE A 384 -1.79 -22.61 -9.88
N THR A 385 -2.09 -23.51 -10.84
CA THR A 385 -2.28 -24.94 -10.54
C THR A 385 -1.01 -25.65 -10.09
N SER A 386 0.15 -25.27 -10.62
CA SER A 386 1.44 -25.91 -10.30
C SER A 386 2.31 -25.06 -9.38
N GLY A 387 2.09 -23.74 -9.32
CA GLY A 387 2.97 -22.80 -8.66
C GLY A 387 4.18 -22.37 -9.51
N ILE A 388 4.30 -22.86 -10.74
CA ILE A 388 5.46 -22.60 -11.61
C ILE A 388 5.32 -21.23 -12.29
N VAL A 389 6.44 -20.50 -12.38
CA VAL A 389 6.56 -19.30 -13.22
C VAL A 389 7.41 -19.60 -14.46
N ASP A 390 6.78 -19.48 -15.61
CA ASP A 390 7.44 -19.56 -16.91
C ASP A 390 7.92 -18.18 -17.36
N PHE A 391 9.24 -18.00 -17.43
CA PHE A 391 9.87 -16.77 -17.91
C PHE A 391 10.06 -16.84 -19.42
N ILE A 392 9.52 -15.87 -20.17
CA ILE A 392 9.59 -15.83 -21.63
C ILE A 392 10.77 -14.93 -22.02
N GLU A 393 11.98 -15.48 -21.97
CA GLU A 393 13.19 -14.77 -22.38
C GLU A 393 13.27 -14.68 -23.90
N ARG A 394 13.64 -13.50 -24.43
CA ARG A 394 14.11 -13.43 -25.82
C ARG A 394 15.52 -14.00 -25.88
N PRO A 395 15.88 -14.75 -26.93
CA PRO A 395 17.26 -15.13 -27.17
C PRO A 395 18.14 -13.88 -27.14
N ALA A 396 19.28 -13.93 -26.44
CA ALA A 396 20.24 -12.85 -26.51
C ALA A 396 20.60 -12.60 -27.99
N PRO A 397 20.73 -11.34 -28.43
CA PRO A 397 21.26 -11.08 -29.77
C PRO A 397 22.61 -11.80 -29.88
N ALA A 398 22.79 -12.55 -30.97
CA ALA A 398 24.06 -13.21 -31.24
C ALA A 398 25.16 -12.15 -31.13
N LYS A 399 26.23 -12.44 -30.38
CA LYS A 399 27.39 -11.54 -30.34
C LYS A 399 27.85 -11.34 -31.79
N ALA A 400 27.75 -10.10 -32.27
CA ALA A 400 28.14 -9.70 -33.62
C ALA A 400 29.64 -9.90 -33.83
#